data_AF-A0A1H8IGQ5-F1
#
_entry.id   AF-A0A1H8IGQ5-F1
#
_cell.length_a   1.000
_cell.length_b   1.000
_cell.length_c   1.000
_cell.angle_alpha   90.00
_cell.angle_beta   90.00
_cell.angle_gamma   90.00
#
_symmetry.space_group_name_H-M   'P 1'
#
loop_
_entity.id
_entity.type
_entity.pdbx_description
1 polymer ?
#
loop_
_entity_poly.entity_id
_entity_poly.type
_entity_poly.pdbx_seq_one_letter_code
_entity_poly.pdbx_strand_id
1 'polypeptide(L)'
;MIDLNKKQDVLIMYLREGKSQREIARVTGIDRKTVSKYIKEYESKQQEIEQSNDSVLTGELIQELVEAPKYKVGIRPKRVMT
;
A
#
# COMPACT_ATOMS: atom_id res chain seq x y z
N MET A 1 -10.20 9.46 1.35
CA MET A 1 -9.42 8.36 1.94
C MET A 1 -9.60 7.17 1.00
N ILE A 2 -8.57 6.39 0.70
CA ILE A 2 -8.69 5.19 -0.14
C ILE A 2 -9.21 4.07 0.74
N ASP A 3 -10.16 3.32 0.23
CA ASP A 3 -10.74 2.17 0.90
C ASP A 3 -9.85 0.93 0.73
N LEU A 4 -9.95 -0.01 1.66
CA LEU A 4 -9.18 -1.26 1.62
C LEU A 4 -9.37 -2.01 0.29
N ASN A 5 -10.61 -2.09 -0.21
CA ASN A 5 -10.93 -2.78 -1.47
C ASN A 5 -10.12 -2.21 -2.64
N LYS A 6 -9.99 -0.89 -2.73
CA LYS A 6 -9.22 -0.23 -3.80
C LYS A 6 -7.72 -0.52 -3.69
N LYS A 7 -7.17 -0.64 -2.48
CA LYS A 7 -5.77 -1.07 -2.26
C LYS A 7 -5.57 -2.51 -2.74
N GLN A 8 -6.52 -3.40 -2.44
CA GLN A 8 -6.48 -4.80 -2.87
C GLN A 8 -6.61 -4.95 -4.38
N ASP A 9 -7.53 -4.21 -5.02
CA ASP A 9 -7.70 -4.20 -6.48
C ASP A 9 -6.39 -3.84 -7.18
N VAL A 10 -5.69 -2.80 -6.70
CA VAL A 10 -4.36 -2.41 -7.22
C VAL A 10 -3.35 -3.56 -7.13
N LEU A 11 -3.31 -4.29 -6.01
CA LEU A 11 -2.39 -5.41 -5.83
C LEU A 11 -2.76 -6.60 -6.73
N ILE A 12 -4.04 -6.91 -6.88
CA ILE A 12 -4.51 -8.00 -7.75
C ILE A 12 -4.15 -7.70 -9.22
N MET A 13 -4.39 -6.48 -9.69
CA MET A 13 -4.05 -6.08 -11.06
C MET A 13 -2.53 -6.14 -11.33
N TYR A 14 -1.71 -5.84 -10.32
CA TYR A 14 -0.25 -5.94 -10.45
C TYR A 14 0.21 -7.40 -10.47
N LEU A 15 -0.18 -8.19 -9.47
CA LEU A 15 0.34 -9.54 -9.25
C LEU A 15 -0.26 -10.58 -10.20
N ARG A 16 -1.58 -10.52 -10.42
CA ARG A 16 -2.32 -11.54 -11.19
C ARG A 16 -2.44 -11.17 -12.67
N GLU A 17 -2.68 -9.90 -12.97
CA GLU A 17 -2.88 -9.43 -14.35
C GLU A 17 -1.60 -8.91 -15.00
N GLY A 18 -0.52 -8.72 -14.24
CA GLY A 18 0.77 -8.23 -14.74
C GLY A 18 0.72 -6.80 -15.30
N LYS A 19 -0.29 -6.01 -14.92
CA LYS A 19 -0.49 -4.67 -15.46
C LYS A 19 0.59 -3.71 -14.97
N SER A 20 0.98 -2.79 -15.86
CA SER A 20 1.93 -1.74 -15.49
C SER A 20 1.30 -0.75 -14.50
N GLN A 21 2.12 -0.13 -13.64
CA GLN A 21 1.66 0.90 -12.70
C GLN A 21 0.90 2.06 -13.38
N ARG A 22 1.26 2.38 -14.63
CA ARG A 22 0.58 3.42 -15.43
C ARG A 22 -0.81 2.98 -15.86
N GLU A 23 -0.96 1.71 -16.21
CA GLU A 23 -2.25 1.14 -16.61
C GLU A 23 -3.18 1.01 -15.41
N ILE A 24 -2.66 0.50 -14.28
CA ILE A 24 -3.42 0.41 -13.02
C ILE A 24 -3.92 1.80 -12.60
N ALA A 25 -3.07 2.83 -12.66
CA ALA A 25 -3.48 4.20 -12.35
C ALA A 25 -4.60 4.72 -13.27
N ARG A 26 -4.57 4.38 -14.57
CA ARG A 26 -5.63 4.76 -15.52
C ARG A 26 -6.95 4.06 -15.23
N VAL A 27 -6.92 2.76 -14.91
CA VAL A 27 -8.12 1.96 -14.67
C VAL A 27 -8.76 2.28 -13.32
N THR A 28 -7.94 2.38 -12.27
CA THR A 28 -8.43 2.62 -10.88
C THR A 28 -8.69 4.09 -10.58
N GLY A 29 -8.16 5.01 -11.38
CA GLY A 29 -8.21 6.45 -11.11
C GLY A 29 -7.35 6.91 -9.94
N ILE A 30 -6.48 6.03 -9.41
CA ILE A 30 -5.57 6.32 -8.31
C ILE A 30 -4.28 6.93 -8.86
N ASP A 31 -3.69 7.88 -8.14
CA ASP A 31 -2.41 8.47 -8.53
C ASP A 31 -1.31 7.40 -8.63
N ARG A 32 -0.50 7.49 -9.68
CA ARG A 32 0.58 6.52 -9.96
C ARG A 32 1.54 6.38 -8.78
N LYS A 33 1.82 7.46 -8.02
CA LYS A 33 2.71 7.39 -6.85
C LYS A 33 2.08 6.57 -5.74
N THR A 34 0.77 6.62 -5.58
CA THR A 34 0.04 5.80 -4.60
C THR A 34 0.05 4.33 -5.00
N VAL A 35 -0.17 4.02 -6.29
CA VAL A 35 -0.01 2.66 -6.82
C VAL A 35 1.40 2.12 -6.58
N SER A 36 2.42 2.92 -6.94
CA SER A 36 3.83 2.56 -6.73
C SER A 36 4.15 2.33 -5.25
N LYS A 37 3.61 3.17 -4.36
CA LYS A 37 3.76 3.01 -2.90
C LYS A 37 3.19 1.68 -2.43
N TYR A 38 1.95 1.33 -2.82
CA TYR A 38 1.31 0.08 -2.39
C TYR A 38 2.04 -1.16 -2.87
N ILE A 39 2.54 -1.15 -4.11
CA ILE A 39 3.34 -2.26 -4.65
C ILE A 39 4.63 -2.44 -3.85
N LYS A 40 5.37 -1.35 -3.60
CA LYS A 40 6.62 -1.42 -2.83
C LYS A 40 6.43 -1.87 -1.40
N GLU A 41 5.37 -1.39 -0.73
CA GLU A 41 5.02 -1.82 0.63
C GLU A 41 4.66 -3.31 0.68
N TYR A 42 4.03 -3.83 -0.36
CA TYR A 42 3.77 -5.27 -0.48
C TYR A 42 5.06 -6.07 -0.68
N GLU A 43 5.89 -5.68 -1.65
CA GLU A 43 7.15 -6.36 -1.96
C GLU A 43 8.11 -6.37 -0.77
N SER A 44 8.22 -5.26 -0.02
CA SER A 44 9.07 -5.20 1.17
C SER A 44 8.57 -6.15 2.26
N LYS A 45 7.26 -6.17 2.51
CA LYS A 45 6.67 -7.07 3.50
C LYS A 45 6.77 -8.53 3.10
N GLN A 46 6.62 -8.84 1.81
CA GLN A 46 6.81 -10.19 1.31
C GLN A 46 8.25 -10.67 1.58
N GLN A 47 9.25 -9.81 1.33
CA GLN A 47 10.64 -10.12 1.64
C GLN A 47 10.88 -10.31 3.14
N GLU A 48 10.27 -9.48 3.99
CA GLU A 48 10.35 -9.63 5.45
C GLU A 48 9.72 -10.94 5.93
N ILE A 49 8.57 -11.32 5.36
CA ILE A 49 7.90 -12.60 5.65
C ILE A 49 8.79 -13.78 5.26
N GLU A 50 9.37 -13.75 4.05
CA GLU A 50 10.26 -14.81 3.55
C GLU A 50 11.54 -14.95 4.39
N GLN A 51 12.02 -13.86 5.00
CA GLN A 51 13.19 -13.89 5.89
C GLN A 51 12.83 -14.29 7.33
N SER A 52 11.57 -14.12 7.74
CA SER A 52 11.12 -14.45 9.09
C SER A 52 10.85 -15.94 9.23
N ASN A 53 11.49 -16.59 10.22
CA ASN A 53 11.25 -17.99 10.56
C ASN A 53 10.16 -18.17 11.64
N ASP A 54 9.65 -17.06 12.18
CA ASP A 54 8.70 -17.06 13.30
C ASP A 54 7.25 -16.97 12.82
N SER A 55 6.44 -17.95 13.22
CA SER A 55 5.01 -18.03 12.89
C SER A 55 4.15 -16.88 13.45
N VAL A 56 4.59 -16.26 14.56
CA VAL A 56 3.87 -15.13 15.18
C VAL A 56 4.11 -13.84 14.39
N LEU A 57 5.36 -13.56 14.03
CA LEU A 57 5.73 -12.37 13.26
C LEU A 57 5.10 -12.37 11.86
N THR A 58 5.07 -13.54 11.21
CA THR A 58 4.40 -13.70 9.91
C THR A 58 2.90 -13.35 9.99
N GLY A 59 2.22 -13.74 11.08
CA GLY A 59 0.81 -13.38 11.31
C GLY A 59 0.57 -11.87 11.42
N GLU A 60 1.43 -11.15 12.15
CA GLU A 60 1.35 -9.69 12.29
C GLU A 60 1.56 -8.97 10.96
N LEU A 61 2.51 -9.43 10.14
CA LEU A 61 2.79 -8.87 8.82
C LEU A 61 1.62 -9.09 7.83
N ILE A 62 0.97 -10.26 7.90
CA ILE A 62 -0.24 -10.56 7.11
C ILE A 62 -1.39 -9.63 7.53
N GLN A 63 -1.58 -9.43 8.84
CA GLN A 63 -2.61 -8.56 9.35
C GLN A 63 -2.43 -7.11 8.86
N GLU A 64 -1.20 -6.58 8.92
CA GLU A 64 -0.89 -5.23 8.44
C GLU A 64 -1.10 -5.07 6.91
N LEU A 65 -1.06 -6.17 6.17
CA LEU A 65 -1.36 -6.20 4.74
C LEU A 65 -2.86 -6.03 4.46
N VAL A 66 -3.69 -6.75 5.23
CA VAL A 66 -5.15 -6.75 5.16
C VAL A 66 -5.76 -5.47 5.75
N GLU A 67 -5.06 -4.77 6.62
CA GLU A 67 -5.55 -3.52 7.20
C GLU A 67 -5.71 -2.36 6.20
N ALA A 68 -6.67 -1.48 6.52
CA ALA A 68 -6.95 -0.28 5.76
C ALA A 68 -5.73 0.66 5.68
N PRO A 69 -5.54 1.39 4.56
CA PRO A 69 -4.37 2.25 4.41
C PRO A 69 -4.39 3.41 5.43
N LYS A 70 -3.31 3.51 6.21
CA LYS A 70 -3.12 4.57 7.21
C LYS A 70 -2.47 5.82 6.60
N TYR A 71 -3.06 6.99 6.86
CA TYR A 71 -2.55 8.29 6.40
C TYR A 71 -1.76 8.98 7.50
N LYS A 72 -0.56 9.48 7.18
CA LYS A 72 0.19 10.35 8.07
C LYS A 72 -0.44 11.74 8.05
N VAL A 73 -1.26 12.03 9.04
CA VAL A 73 -1.78 13.37 9.30
C VAL A 73 -0.98 13.97 10.46
N GLY A 74 -0.06 14.88 10.13
CA GLY A 74 0.72 15.61 11.15
C GLY A 74 -0.03 16.83 11.67
N ILE A 75 0.41 17.36 12.81
CA ILE A 75 -0.05 18.66 13.33
C ILE A 75 0.42 19.73 12.33
N ARG A 76 -0.53 20.42 11.69
CA ARG A 76 -0.21 21.55 10.80
C ARG A 76 -0.01 22.81 11.66
N PRO A 77 1.19 23.41 11.70
CA PRO A 77 1.40 24.65 12.45
C PRO A 77 0.55 25.78 11.84
N LYS A 78 0.08 26.70 12.67
CA LYS A 78 -0.67 27.87 12.20
C LYS A 78 0.26 28.73 11.35
N ARG A 79 -0.19 29.11 10.16
CA ARG A 79 0.52 30.07 9.31
C ARG A 79 0.50 31.44 9.99
N VAL A 80 1.67 31.97 10.32
CA VAL A 80 1.80 33.37 10.73
C VAL A 80 1.69 34.22 9.47
N MET A 81 0.79 35.21 9.47
CA MET A 81 0.74 36.21 8.41
C MET A 81 1.81 37.26 8.71
N THR A 82 2.76 37.40 7.78
CA THR A 82 3.71 38.52 7.70
C THR A 82 3.19 39.57 6.76
#